data_AF-A0A3M1Y1L6-F1
#
_entry.id   AF-A0A3M1Y1L6-F1
#
_cell.length_a   1.000
_cell.length_b   1.000
_cell.length_c   1.000
_cell.angle_alpha   90.00
_cell.angle_beta   90.00
_cell.angle_gamma   90.00
#
_symmetry.space_group_name_H-M   'P 1'
#
loop_
_entity.id
_entity.type
_entity.pdbx_description
1 polymer ?
#
loop_
_entity_poly.entity_id
_entity_poly.type
_entity_poly.pdbx_seq_one_letter_code
_entity_poly.pdbx_strand_id
1 'polypeptide(L)'
;MGKKEQIMKHAEEFLNSLSRQCISHCGKRFSAVELPVFKKFLNYRVKRELEFYRLCLEHAVLLHEAGTKLTAQDIDEILEESISIDKKLLRDIRFLPLRIEYDYNRILPLRRKRTELQLKLFYRLLEANSSEDFSQMVKEVFTKQQYLDINNDIVELYTEEAFIINSSIKSIIKIDSEVLAHNMFCSMLDVGFKLNREFSKRLFNN
;
A
#
# COMPACT_ATOMS: atom_id res chain seq x y z
N MET A 1 22.89 5.97 -1.75
CA MET A 1 21.50 5.66 -2.15
C MET A 1 20.70 6.94 -1.93
N GLY A 2 19.95 7.43 -2.90
CA GLY A 2 19.22 8.69 -2.77
C GLY A 2 17.96 8.57 -1.90
N LYS A 3 17.34 9.71 -1.57
CA LYS A 3 16.11 9.75 -0.75
C LYS A 3 14.99 8.91 -1.36
N LYS A 4 14.79 9.01 -2.69
CA LYS A 4 13.78 8.25 -3.42
C LYS A 4 13.96 6.74 -3.21
N GLU A 5 15.20 6.24 -3.36
CA GLU A 5 15.50 4.83 -3.20
C GLU A 5 15.33 4.36 -1.74
N GLN A 6 15.72 5.20 -0.76
CA GLN A 6 15.52 4.92 0.67
C GLN A 6 14.03 4.80 1.02
N ILE A 7 13.20 5.73 0.54
CA ILE A 7 11.75 5.73 0.74
C ILE A 7 11.13 4.48 0.10
N MET A 8 11.50 4.17 -1.15
CA MET A 8 10.98 2.98 -1.84
C MET A 8 11.41 1.67 -1.19
N LYS A 9 12.66 1.57 -0.73
CA LYS A 9 13.14 0.39 -0.01
C LYS A 9 12.34 0.15 1.27
N HIS A 10 12.05 1.22 2.02
CA HIS A 10 11.22 1.11 3.21
C HIS A 10 9.79 0.66 2.88
N ALA A 11 9.17 1.22 1.83
CA ALA A 11 7.84 0.80 1.37
C ALA A 11 7.81 -0.67 0.94
N GLU A 12 8.86 -1.13 0.24
CA GLU A 12 9.04 -2.53 -0.14
C GLU A 12 9.16 -3.46 1.06
N GLU A 13 10.00 -3.11 2.04
CA GLU A 13 10.14 -3.86 3.29
C GLU A 13 8.80 -3.96 4.05
N PHE A 14 8.05 -2.86 4.12
CA PHE A 14 6.74 -2.83 4.77
C PHE A 14 5.73 -3.74 4.05
N LEU A 15 5.51 -3.53 2.74
CA LEU A 15 4.50 -4.29 1.97
C LEU A 15 4.82 -5.79 1.91
N ASN A 16 6.10 -6.15 1.75
CA ASN A 16 6.52 -7.55 1.78
C ASN A 16 6.33 -8.17 3.18
N SER A 17 6.55 -7.42 4.25
CA SER A 17 6.32 -7.90 5.61
C SER A 17 4.83 -8.05 5.91
N LEU A 18 4.02 -7.08 5.50
CA LEU A 18 2.56 -7.12 5.62
C LEU A 18 1.99 -8.34 4.90
N SER A 19 2.36 -8.53 3.63
CA SER A 19 1.89 -9.68 2.83
C SER A 19 2.28 -11.02 3.45
N ARG A 20 3.56 -11.21 3.81
CA ARG A 20 4.04 -12.45 4.44
C ARG A 20 3.32 -12.75 5.75
N GLN A 21 3.15 -11.76 6.61
CA GLN A 21 2.51 -11.95 7.91
C GLN A 21 1.00 -12.18 7.77
N CYS A 22 0.32 -11.50 6.84
CA CYS A 22 -1.09 -11.75 6.54
C CYS A 22 -1.31 -13.17 5.99
N ILE A 23 -0.42 -13.64 5.10
CA ILE A 23 -0.45 -15.03 4.62
C ILE A 23 -0.24 -16.01 5.78
N SER A 24 0.64 -15.72 6.74
CA SER A 24 0.84 -16.58 7.90
C SER A 24 -0.40 -16.66 8.81
N HIS A 25 -1.09 -15.54 9.00
CA HIS A 25 -2.29 -15.45 9.84
C HIS A 25 -3.53 -16.05 9.16
N CYS A 26 -3.80 -15.67 7.90
CA CYS A 26 -4.97 -16.12 7.14
C CYS A 26 -4.76 -17.47 6.44
N GLY A 27 -3.52 -17.81 6.10
CA GLY A 27 -3.15 -18.96 5.27
C GLY A 27 -3.63 -20.30 5.81
N LYS A 28 -3.79 -20.42 7.13
CA LYS A 28 -4.28 -21.62 7.81
C LYS A 28 -5.74 -21.96 7.48
N ARG A 29 -6.51 -20.98 6.99
CA ARG A 29 -7.94 -21.15 6.63
C ARG A 29 -8.14 -21.55 5.16
N PHE A 30 -7.10 -21.52 4.35
CA PHE A 30 -7.18 -21.93 2.94
C PHE A 30 -6.87 -23.42 2.80
N SER A 31 -7.56 -24.08 1.87
CA SER A 31 -7.18 -25.43 1.44
C SER A 31 -5.80 -25.43 0.76
N ALA A 32 -5.23 -26.63 0.63
CA ALA A 32 -3.96 -26.85 -0.07
C ALA A 32 -3.98 -26.39 -1.54
N VAL A 33 -5.16 -26.29 -2.16
CA VAL A 33 -5.35 -25.87 -3.55
C VAL A 33 -5.54 -24.36 -3.67
N GLU A 34 -6.22 -23.73 -2.72
CA GLU A 34 -6.48 -22.28 -2.74
C GLU A 34 -5.24 -21.47 -2.34
N LEU A 35 -4.47 -21.96 -1.37
CA LEU A 35 -3.33 -21.24 -0.81
C LEU A 35 -2.27 -20.85 -1.86
N PRO A 36 -1.86 -21.72 -2.81
CA PRO A 36 -0.93 -21.34 -3.88
C PRO A 36 -1.47 -20.25 -4.80
N VAL A 37 -2.75 -20.34 -5.19
CA VAL A 37 -3.42 -19.34 -6.05
C VAL A 37 -3.47 -18.00 -5.32
N PHE A 38 -3.87 -18.01 -4.06
CA PHE A 38 -3.97 -16.82 -3.23
C PHE A 38 -2.59 -16.17 -2.98
N LYS A 39 -1.55 -16.95 -2.67
CA LYS A 39 -0.17 -16.44 -2.56
C LYS A 39 0.30 -15.76 -3.84
N LYS A 40 0.03 -16.38 -5.00
CA LYS A 40 0.40 -15.81 -6.30
C LYS A 40 -0.37 -14.52 -6.57
N PHE A 41 -1.67 -14.50 -6.27
CA PHE A 41 -2.48 -13.29 -6.36
C PHE A 41 -1.94 -12.15 -5.48
N LEU A 42 -1.62 -12.44 -4.21
CA LEU A 42 -1.04 -11.45 -3.30
C LEU A 42 0.30 -10.91 -3.77
N ASN A 43 1.15 -11.74 -4.37
CA ASN A 43 2.41 -11.26 -4.96
C ASN A 43 2.16 -10.25 -6.08
N TYR A 44 1.16 -10.47 -6.94
CA TYR A 44 0.78 -9.48 -7.95
C TYR A 44 0.19 -8.22 -7.32
N ARG A 45 -0.62 -8.34 -6.26
CA ARG A 45 -1.14 -7.20 -5.50
C ARG A 45 -0.04 -6.35 -4.86
N VAL A 46 0.98 -6.98 -4.27
CA VAL A 46 2.14 -6.26 -3.70
C VAL A 46 2.91 -5.53 -4.80
N LYS A 47 3.14 -6.15 -5.96
CA LYS A 47 3.78 -5.48 -7.10
C LYS A 47 2.98 -4.28 -7.58
N ARG A 48 1.67 -4.44 -7.75
CA ARG A 48 0.74 -3.34 -8.08
C ARG A 48 0.86 -2.21 -7.07
N GLU A 49 0.89 -2.54 -5.78
CA GLU A 49 0.95 -1.54 -4.72
C GLU A 49 2.29 -0.80 -4.69
N LEU A 50 3.40 -1.49 -4.95
CA LEU A 50 4.71 -0.84 -5.11
C LEU A 50 4.77 0.08 -6.33
N GLU A 51 4.09 -0.26 -7.42
CA GLU A 51 3.96 0.63 -8.58
C GLU A 51 3.15 1.88 -8.23
N PHE A 52 2.08 1.73 -7.45
CA PHE A 52 1.29 2.87 -6.98
C PHE A 52 2.06 3.78 -5.99
N TYR A 53 2.82 3.20 -5.07
CA TYR A 53 3.73 3.96 -4.19
C TYR A 53 4.78 4.73 -4.99
N ARG A 54 5.37 4.08 -6.02
CA ARG A 54 6.33 4.73 -6.90
C ARG A 54 5.72 5.91 -7.65
N LEU A 55 4.51 5.74 -8.20
CA LEU A 55 3.76 6.80 -8.88
C LEU A 55 3.58 8.02 -7.97
N CYS A 56 3.12 7.79 -6.73
CA CYS A 56 2.93 8.86 -5.74
C CYS A 56 4.26 9.54 -5.37
N LEU A 57 5.33 8.76 -5.17
CA LEU A 57 6.64 9.31 -4.83
C LEU A 57 7.24 10.11 -5.98
N GLU A 58 7.08 9.67 -7.22
CA GLU A 58 7.55 10.39 -8.40
C GLU A 58 6.88 11.75 -8.54
N HIS A 59 5.56 11.82 -8.35
CA HIS A 59 4.84 13.09 -8.29
C HIS A 59 5.30 13.97 -7.12
N ALA A 60 5.48 13.40 -5.93
CA ALA A 60 5.98 14.16 -4.78
C ALA A 60 7.37 14.75 -5.02
N VAL A 61 8.27 14.01 -5.70
CA VAL A 61 9.59 14.50 -6.11
C VAL A 61 9.47 15.67 -7.08
N LEU A 62 8.66 15.54 -8.14
CA LEU A 62 8.47 16.61 -9.12
C LEU A 62 7.92 17.89 -8.47
N LEU A 63 6.90 17.77 -7.61
CA LEU A 63 6.32 18.90 -6.90
C LEU A 63 7.33 19.58 -5.97
N HIS A 64 8.12 18.78 -5.25
CA HIS A 64 9.16 19.27 -4.34
C HIS A 64 10.29 19.99 -5.11
N GLU A 65 10.77 19.43 -6.22
CA GLU A 65 11.78 20.05 -7.08
C GLU A 65 11.29 21.35 -7.72
N ALA A 66 10.00 21.42 -8.08
CA ALA A 66 9.38 22.63 -8.59
C ALA A 66 9.07 23.68 -7.51
N GLY A 67 9.22 23.34 -6.21
CA GLY A 67 8.85 24.21 -5.09
C GLY A 67 7.34 24.52 -5.04
N THR A 68 6.53 23.62 -5.59
CA THR A 68 5.07 23.80 -5.71
C THR A 68 4.33 23.00 -4.65
N LYS A 69 3.17 23.53 -4.24
CA LYS A 69 2.29 22.84 -3.29
C LYS A 69 1.39 21.86 -4.02
N LEU A 70 1.08 20.76 -3.35
CA LEU A 70 0.09 19.79 -3.81
C LEU A 70 -1.27 20.45 -4.06
N THR A 71 -1.83 20.21 -5.24
CA THR A 71 -3.15 20.65 -5.66
C THR A 71 -4.12 19.47 -5.80
N ALA A 72 -5.41 19.76 -5.91
CA ALA A 72 -6.42 18.73 -6.18
C ALA A 72 -6.20 18.06 -7.56
N GLN A 73 -5.70 18.82 -8.54
CA GLN A 73 -5.43 18.32 -9.88
C GLN A 73 -4.30 17.27 -9.89
N ASP A 74 -3.23 17.48 -9.11
CA ASP A 74 -2.13 16.50 -9.00
C ASP A 74 -2.64 15.15 -8.47
N ILE A 75 -3.60 15.19 -7.54
CA ILE A 75 -4.24 13.99 -7.00
C ILE A 75 -5.12 13.34 -8.08
N ASP A 76 -5.87 14.12 -8.85
CA ASP A 76 -6.71 13.60 -9.94
C ASP A 76 -5.86 12.87 -10.99
N GLU A 77 -4.73 13.45 -11.40
CA GLU A 77 -3.79 12.84 -12.35
C GLU A 77 -3.24 11.50 -11.83
N ILE A 78 -2.81 11.44 -10.56
CA ILE A 78 -2.37 10.18 -9.92
C ILE A 78 -3.51 9.15 -9.88
N LEU A 79 -4.75 9.56 -9.60
CA LEU A 79 -5.89 8.66 -9.55
C LEU A 79 -6.22 8.10 -10.94
N GLU A 80 -6.16 8.92 -11.99
CA GLU A 80 -6.33 8.48 -13.37
C GLU A 80 -5.24 7.48 -13.79
N GLU A 81 -3.97 7.77 -13.48
CA GLU A 81 -2.87 6.84 -13.72
C GLU A 81 -3.00 5.53 -12.92
N SER A 82 -3.55 5.60 -11.70
CA SER A 82 -3.78 4.42 -10.87
C SER A 82 -4.73 3.39 -11.50
N ILE A 83 -5.64 3.83 -12.38
CA ILE A 83 -6.54 2.96 -13.13
C ILE A 83 -5.74 2.12 -14.14
N SER A 84 -4.70 2.70 -14.76
CA SER A 84 -3.82 1.97 -15.68
C SER A 84 -2.99 0.91 -14.95
N ILE A 85 -2.56 1.19 -13.72
CA ILE A 85 -1.91 0.24 -12.81
C ILE A 85 -2.87 -0.92 -12.46
N ASP A 86 -4.15 -0.63 -12.21
CA ASP A 86 -5.17 -1.67 -11.96
C ASP A 86 -5.43 -2.54 -13.20
N LYS A 87 -5.53 -1.94 -14.40
CA LYS A 87 -5.65 -2.68 -15.66
C LYS A 87 -4.45 -3.60 -15.89
N LYS A 88 -3.25 -3.17 -15.50
CA LYS A 88 -2.05 -4.02 -15.55
C LYS A 88 -2.19 -5.22 -14.63
N LEU A 89 -2.65 -5.04 -13.39
CA LEU A 89 -2.92 -6.16 -12.48
C LEU A 89 -3.87 -7.17 -13.12
N LEU A 90 -5.00 -6.73 -13.72
CA LEU A 90 -5.95 -7.60 -14.41
C LEU A 90 -5.29 -8.46 -15.49
N ARG A 91 -4.34 -7.88 -16.25
CA ARG A 91 -3.55 -8.62 -17.25
C ARG A 91 -2.62 -9.64 -16.60
N ASP A 92 -1.96 -9.27 -15.51
CA ASP A 92 -0.99 -10.13 -14.82
C ASP A 92 -1.66 -11.35 -14.16
N ILE A 93 -2.89 -11.20 -13.67
CA ILE A 93 -3.65 -12.27 -13.03
C ILE A 93 -4.48 -13.11 -14.03
N ARG A 94 -4.45 -12.83 -15.34
CA ARG A 94 -5.35 -13.46 -16.33
C ARG A 94 -5.33 -14.99 -16.34
N PHE A 95 -4.19 -15.57 -15.98
CA PHE A 95 -3.96 -17.02 -15.92
C PHE A 95 -4.27 -17.64 -14.55
N LEU A 96 -4.63 -16.84 -13.57
CA LEU A 96 -5.15 -17.34 -12.30
C LEU A 96 -6.65 -17.67 -12.47
N PRO A 97 -7.19 -18.64 -11.71
CA PRO A 97 -8.60 -19.02 -11.74
C PRO A 97 -9.49 -17.99 -10.99
N LEU A 98 -9.12 -16.71 -11.02
CA LEU A 98 -9.78 -15.62 -10.34
C LEU A 98 -9.92 -14.40 -11.26
N ARG A 99 -10.97 -13.61 -11.04
CA ARG A 99 -11.31 -12.38 -11.74
C ARG A 99 -11.67 -11.31 -10.71
N ILE A 100 -11.43 -10.05 -11.05
CA ILE A 100 -11.68 -8.90 -10.18
C ILE A 100 -12.52 -7.92 -10.97
N GLU A 101 -13.54 -7.37 -10.33
CA GLU A 101 -14.36 -6.30 -10.88
C GLU A 101 -14.14 -5.05 -10.03
N TYR A 102 -13.46 -4.06 -10.62
CA TYR A 102 -13.17 -2.81 -9.92
C TYR A 102 -14.41 -1.93 -9.86
N ASP A 103 -14.95 -1.73 -8.66
CA ASP A 103 -15.95 -0.71 -8.38
C ASP A 103 -15.26 0.63 -8.07
N TYR A 104 -14.93 1.38 -9.12
CA TYR A 104 -14.22 2.66 -8.98
C TYR A 104 -15.03 3.71 -8.21
N ASN A 105 -16.37 3.63 -8.18
CA ASN A 105 -17.20 4.55 -7.41
C ASN A 105 -16.94 4.40 -5.90
N ARG A 106 -16.62 3.18 -5.45
CA ARG A 106 -16.27 2.89 -4.05
C ARG A 106 -14.78 3.01 -3.77
N ILE A 107 -13.93 2.68 -4.74
CA ILE A 107 -12.47 2.64 -4.58
C ILE A 107 -11.85 4.04 -4.63
N LEU A 108 -12.24 4.88 -5.60
CA LEU A 108 -11.58 6.17 -5.81
C LEU A 108 -11.69 7.13 -4.62
N PRO A 109 -12.81 7.22 -3.87
CA PRO A 109 -12.88 8.09 -2.69
C PRO A 109 -11.87 7.71 -1.59
N LEU A 110 -11.66 6.41 -1.36
CA LEU A 110 -10.67 5.92 -0.40
C LEU A 110 -9.25 6.16 -0.90
N ARG A 111 -9.02 5.84 -2.18
CA ARG A 111 -7.71 6.01 -2.82
C ARG A 111 -7.30 7.48 -2.84
N ARG A 112 -8.22 8.42 -3.07
CA ARG A 112 -7.97 9.87 -3.00
C ARG A 112 -7.39 10.27 -1.64
N LYS A 113 -8.09 9.94 -0.55
CA LYS A 113 -7.63 10.22 0.82
C LYS A 113 -6.27 9.59 1.09
N ARG A 114 -6.05 8.36 0.61
CA ARG A 114 -4.81 7.64 0.77
C ARG A 114 -3.66 8.29 0.01
N THR A 115 -3.89 8.73 -1.22
CA THR A 115 -2.96 9.49 -2.05
C THR A 115 -2.57 10.80 -1.37
N GLU A 116 -3.54 11.55 -0.84
CA GLU A 116 -3.27 12.80 -0.10
C GLU A 116 -2.32 12.57 1.08
N LEU A 117 -2.57 11.54 1.89
CA LEU A 117 -1.70 11.21 3.03
C LEU A 117 -0.32 10.71 2.58
N GLN A 118 -0.26 9.89 1.53
CA GLN A 118 1.01 9.40 0.98
C GLN A 118 1.86 10.54 0.42
N LEU A 119 1.27 11.46 -0.35
CA LEU A 119 1.97 12.62 -0.90
C LEU A 119 2.45 13.54 0.22
N LYS A 120 1.62 13.81 1.23
CA LYS A 120 2.02 14.60 2.41
C LYS A 120 3.19 13.94 3.15
N LEU A 121 3.17 12.62 3.29
CA LEU A 121 4.24 11.85 3.90
C LEU A 121 5.54 11.97 3.09
N PHE A 122 5.49 11.71 1.78
CA PHE A 122 6.66 11.76 0.92
C PHE A 122 7.23 13.17 0.80
N TYR A 123 6.39 14.19 0.65
CA TYR A 123 6.82 15.58 0.59
C TYR A 123 7.62 15.98 1.84
N ARG A 124 7.11 15.66 3.04
CA ARG A 124 7.84 15.91 4.30
C ARG A 124 9.16 15.15 4.37
N LEU A 125 9.21 13.90 3.91
CA LEU A 125 10.47 13.14 3.88
C LEU A 125 11.49 13.73 2.88
N LEU A 126 11.01 14.30 1.77
CA LEU A 126 11.86 14.96 0.77
C LEU A 126 12.44 16.29 1.29
N GLU A 127 11.71 16.99 2.17
CA GLU A 127 12.16 18.21 2.86
C GLU A 127 13.27 17.96 3.90
N ALA A 128 13.45 16.72 4.37
CA ALA A 128 14.51 16.38 5.32
C ALA A 128 15.89 16.76 4.74
N ASN A 129 16.83 17.25 5.54
CA ASN A 129 18.17 17.57 5.03
C ASN A 129 19.00 16.30 4.81
N SER A 130 18.78 15.28 5.64
CA SER A 130 19.44 13.99 5.49
C SER A 130 19.05 13.29 4.19
N SER A 131 20.04 12.87 3.40
CA SER A 131 19.82 12.15 2.14
C SER A 131 20.18 10.67 2.18
N GLU A 132 20.93 10.24 3.20
CA GLU A 132 21.59 8.93 3.20
C GLU A 132 20.92 7.87 4.06
N ASP A 133 20.08 8.26 5.03
CA ASP A 133 19.41 7.32 5.94
C ASP A 133 17.92 7.67 6.12
N PHE A 134 17.06 6.68 5.89
CA PHE A 134 15.63 6.79 6.09
C PHE A 134 15.26 7.09 7.54
N SER A 135 15.99 6.53 8.51
CA SER A 135 15.72 6.78 9.93
C SER A 135 15.96 8.25 10.29
N GLN A 136 17.08 8.82 9.82
CA GLN A 136 17.37 10.24 9.99
C GLN A 136 16.32 11.13 9.32
N MET A 137 15.95 10.84 8.07
CA MET A 137 14.89 11.59 7.37
C MET A 137 13.59 11.63 8.18
N VAL A 138 13.15 10.48 8.70
CA VAL A 138 11.92 10.39 9.49
C VAL A 138 12.05 11.16 10.80
N LYS A 139 13.17 11.04 11.53
CA LYS A 139 13.40 11.73 12.81
C LYS A 139 13.45 13.24 12.69
N GLU A 140 13.98 13.76 11.57
CA GLU A 140 14.06 15.19 11.32
C GLU A 140 12.68 15.81 11.14
N VAL A 141 11.80 15.13 10.41
CA VAL A 141 10.54 15.74 9.94
C VAL A 141 9.31 15.23 10.66
N PHE A 142 9.39 14.17 11.46
CA PHE A 142 8.26 13.64 12.23
C PHE A 142 8.62 13.37 13.69
N THR A 143 7.66 13.58 14.59
CA THR A 143 7.67 12.88 15.88
C THR A 143 7.28 11.41 15.67
N LYS A 144 7.66 10.55 16.63
CA LYS A 144 7.28 9.13 16.63
C LYS A 144 5.77 8.93 16.48
N GLN A 145 4.99 9.74 17.19
CA GLN A 145 3.53 9.67 17.18
C GLN A 145 2.97 10.13 15.83
N GLN A 146 3.44 11.28 15.30
CA GLN A 146 3.01 11.77 14.00
C GLN A 146 3.29 10.77 12.87
N TYR A 147 4.47 10.14 12.86
CA TYR A 147 4.81 9.10 11.90
C TYR A 147 3.91 7.87 12.06
N LEU A 148 3.60 7.48 13.30
CA LEU A 148 2.73 6.34 13.56
C LEU A 148 1.30 6.61 13.09
N ASP A 149 0.74 7.78 13.40
CA ASP A 149 -0.63 8.16 13.07
C ASP A 149 -0.84 8.17 11.54
N ILE A 150 0.01 8.89 10.80
CA ILE A 150 -0.12 8.98 9.34
C ILE A 150 0.00 7.61 8.65
N ASN A 151 0.90 6.73 9.12
CA ASN A 151 1.04 5.40 8.54
C ASN A 151 -0.12 4.47 8.93
N ASN A 152 -0.70 4.64 10.11
CA ASN A 152 -1.90 3.89 10.49
C ASN A 152 -3.11 4.30 9.65
N ASP A 153 -3.32 5.61 9.45
CA ASP A 153 -4.39 6.11 8.58
C ASP A 153 -4.23 5.59 7.14
N ILE A 154 -3.00 5.56 6.60
CA ILE A 154 -2.71 4.99 5.29
C ILE A 154 -3.04 3.49 5.25
N VAL A 155 -2.68 2.73 6.29
CA VAL A 155 -2.95 1.28 6.40
C VAL A 155 -4.45 1.01 6.48
N GLU A 156 -5.20 1.81 7.24
CA GLU A 156 -6.65 1.68 7.38
C GLU A 156 -7.34 1.89 6.02
N LEU A 157 -7.03 3.01 5.34
CA LEU A 157 -7.56 3.28 3.99
C LEU A 157 -7.17 2.20 2.98
N TYR A 158 -5.93 1.70 3.03
CA TYR A 158 -5.48 0.61 2.16
C TYR A 158 -6.25 -0.69 2.44
N THR A 159 -6.54 -0.95 3.70
CA THR A 159 -7.25 -2.17 4.13
C THR A 159 -8.72 -2.12 3.73
N GLU A 160 -9.39 -0.98 3.84
CA GLU A 160 -10.74 -0.75 3.33
C GLU A 160 -10.81 -0.90 1.80
N GLU A 161 -9.86 -0.28 1.09
CA GLU A 161 -9.75 -0.42 -0.37
C GLU A 161 -9.54 -1.89 -0.76
N ALA A 162 -8.64 -2.60 -0.05
CA ALA A 162 -8.38 -4.00 -0.28
C ALA A 162 -9.62 -4.87 -0.02
N PHE A 163 -10.42 -4.56 1.01
CA PHE A 163 -11.66 -5.25 1.28
C PHE A 163 -12.67 -5.15 0.13
N ILE A 164 -12.87 -3.95 -0.43
CA ILE A 164 -13.75 -3.75 -1.60
C ILE A 164 -13.28 -4.60 -2.78
N ILE A 165 -11.97 -4.55 -3.09
CA ILE A 165 -11.41 -5.32 -4.20
C ILE A 165 -11.53 -6.82 -3.94
N ASN A 166 -11.22 -7.29 -2.74
CA ASN A 166 -11.25 -8.72 -2.42
C ASN A 166 -12.68 -9.28 -2.42
N SER A 167 -13.66 -8.48 -2.00
CA SER A 167 -15.08 -8.85 -2.04
C SER A 167 -15.59 -9.00 -3.48
N SER A 168 -14.96 -8.30 -4.44
CA SER A 168 -15.28 -8.40 -5.87
C SER A 168 -14.66 -9.62 -6.57
N ILE A 169 -13.85 -10.43 -5.87
CA ILE A 169 -13.17 -11.57 -6.48
C ILE A 169 -14.21 -12.62 -6.90
N LYS A 170 -14.21 -12.95 -8.19
CA LYS A 170 -14.94 -14.10 -8.74
C LYS A 170 -13.94 -15.21 -9.03
N SER A 171 -14.21 -16.43 -8.59
CA SER A 171 -13.30 -17.56 -8.76
C SER A 171 -14.00 -18.76 -9.39
N ILE A 172 -13.28 -19.49 -10.25
CA ILE A 172 -13.76 -20.75 -10.84
C ILE A 172 -13.64 -21.90 -9.82
N ILE A 173 -12.71 -21.77 -8.87
CA ILE A 173 -12.62 -22.61 -7.68
C ILE A 173 -13.60 -22.04 -6.65
N LYS A 174 -14.30 -22.87 -5.87
CA LYS A 174 -15.18 -22.43 -4.78
C LYS A 174 -14.38 -21.69 -3.70
N ILE A 175 -14.14 -20.40 -3.93
CA ILE A 175 -13.59 -19.47 -2.95
C ILE A 175 -14.75 -18.60 -2.50
N ASP A 176 -15.04 -18.62 -1.21
CA ASP A 176 -15.95 -17.67 -0.59
C ASP A 176 -15.25 -16.31 -0.52
N SER A 177 -15.57 -15.42 -1.46
CA SER A 177 -14.90 -14.13 -1.62
C SER A 177 -15.18 -13.18 -0.46
N GLU A 178 -16.33 -13.32 0.21
CA GLU A 178 -16.71 -12.51 1.36
C GLU A 178 -15.91 -12.95 2.60
N VAL A 179 -15.83 -14.26 2.86
CA VAL A 179 -15.00 -14.81 3.93
C VAL A 179 -13.53 -14.49 3.67
N LEU A 180 -13.06 -14.59 2.43
CA LEU A 180 -11.72 -14.17 2.02
C LEU A 180 -11.46 -12.69 2.34
N ALA A 181 -12.36 -11.81 1.90
CA ALA A 181 -12.25 -10.38 2.10
C ALA A 181 -12.23 -10.00 3.58
N HIS A 182 -13.13 -10.59 4.37
CA HIS A 182 -13.21 -10.35 5.82
C HIS A 182 -11.96 -10.83 6.55
N ASN A 183 -11.49 -12.04 6.24
CA ASN A 183 -10.25 -12.57 6.84
C ASN A 183 -9.04 -11.69 6.50
N MET A 184 -8.92 -11.27 5.24
CA MET A 184 -7.86 -10.37 4.81
C MET A 184 -7.96 -9.00 5.49
N PHE A 185 -9.15 -8.42 5.58
CA PHE A 185 -9.38 -7.13 6.21
C PHE A 185 -8.90 -7.15 7.67
N CYS A 186 -9.41 -8.07 8.48
CA CYS A 186 -9.03 -8.17 9.89
C CYS A 186 -7.53 -8.41 10.04
N SER A 187 -6.94 -9.28 9.21
CA SER A 187 -5.51 -9.56 9.27
C SER A 187 -4.66 -8.37 8.82
N MET A 188 -5.05 -7.62 7.80
CA MET A 188 -4.27 -6.51 7.28
C MET A 188 -4.21 -5.35 8.27
N LEU A 189 -5.32 -5.05 8.95
CA LEU A 189 -5.40 -3.96 9.91
C LEU A 189 -4.55 -4.27 11.15
N ASP A 190 -4.73 -5.45 11.75
CA ASP A 190 -3.98 -5.88 12.94
C ASP A 190 -2.48 -5.99 12.67
N VAL A 191 -2.12 -6.67 11.58
CA VAL A 191 -0.71 -6.86 11.18
C VAL A 191 -0.09 -5.51 10.78
N GLY A 192 -0.81 -4.69 10.03
CA GLY A 192 -0.34 -3.38 9.58
C GLY A 192 -0.03 -2.45 10.75
N PHE A 193 -0.92 -2.33 11.73
CA PHE A 193 -0.69 -1.52 12.93
C PHE A 193 0.43 -2.08 13.81
N LYS A 194 0.53 -3.41 13.91
CA LYS A 194 1.67 -4.04 14.60
C LYS A 194 3.00 -3.70 13.91
N LEU A 195 3.06 -3.83 12.59
CA LEU A 195 4.24 -3.49 11.81
C LEU A 195 4.60 -2.02 11.95
N ASN A 196 3.65 -1.09 11.81
CA ASN A 196 3.90 0.33 12.00
C ASN A 196 4.51 0.63 13.37
N ARG A 197 4.03 -0.02 14.45
CA ARG A 197 4.61 0.10 15.79
C ARG A 197 6.04 -0.45 15.87
N GLU A 198 6.31 -1.59 15.24
CA GLU A 198 7.65 -2.20 15.21
C GLU A 198 8.65 -1.37 14.40
N PHE A 199 8.26 -0.89 13.21
CA PHE A 199 9.06 0.00 12.38
C PHE A 199 9.30 1.34 13.10
N SER A 200 8.27 1.97 13.65
CA SER A 200 8.39 3.20 14.44
C SER A 200 9.35 3.03 15.63
N LYS A 201 9.29 1.91 16.37
CA LYS A 201 10.28 1.62 17.43
C LYS A 201 11.70 1.54 16.87
N ARG A 202 11.94 0.82 15.77
CA ARG A 202 13.28 0.70 15.16
C ARG A 202 13.82 2.03 14.65
N LEU A 203 12.96 2.89 14.11
CA LEU A 203 13.36 4.21 13.63
C LEU A 203 13.72 5.11 14.82
N PHE A 204 12.85 5.24 15.82
CA PHE A 204 12.99 6.27 16.86
C PHE A 204 13.76 5.85 18.13
N ASN A 205 13.93 4.55 18.40
CA ASN A 205 14.60 4.06 19.61
C ASN A 205 16.04 3.56 19.36
N ASN A 206 16.56 3.73 18.14
CA ASN A 206 17.98 3.54 17.82
C ASN A 206 18.74 4.85 17.99
#